data_AF-A0A2G6DAK0-F1
#
_entry.id   AF-A0A2G6DAK0-F1
#
_cell.length_a   1.000
_cell.length_b   1.000
_cell.length_c   1.000
_cell.angle_alpha   90.00
_cell.angle_beta   90.00
_cell.angle_gamma   90.00
#
_symmetry.space_group_name_H-M   'P 1'
#
loop_
_entity.id
_entity.type
_entity.pdbx_description
1 polymer ?
#
loop_
_entity_poly.entity_id
_entity_poly.type
_entity_poly.pdbx_seq_one_letter_code
_entity_poly.pdbx_strand_id
1 'polypeptide(L)'
;MTFYVDAWLDCPEPYVRVINKRSRQVLADFSGETLCTAIEQGDICVSDFFEQDDVSKLELVKSLLLLRCGQDICQDVQTINQEVNHRSPQLDNHSNVFVLPVRNQFATGKHH
;
A
#
# COMPACT_ATOMS: atom_id res chain seq x y z
N MET A 1 8.00 20.42 -10.36
CA MET A 1 8.13 19.00 -10.77
C MET A 1 6.92 18.64 -11.62
N THR A 2 7.10 18.07 -12.80
CA THR A 2 6.01 17.88 -13.77
C THR A 2 5.57 16.41 -13.78
N PHE A 3 4.62 16.08 -12.91
CA PHE A 3 3.91 14.80 -12.93
C PHE A 3 2.55 14.98 -13.62
N TYR A 4 1.92 13.89 -14.05
CA TYR A 4 0.49 13.88 -14.37
C TYR A 4 -0.14 12.59 -13.87
N VAL A 5 -1.44 12.69 -13.59
CA VAL A 5 -2.29 11.56 -13.26
C VAL A 5 -3.00 11.13 -14.54
N ASP A 6 -2.88 9.85 -14.87
CA ASP A 6 -3.63 9.18 -15.93
C ASP A 6 -4.62 8.25 -15.23
N ALA A 7 -5.91 8.56 -15.32
CA ALA A 7 -6.95 7.84 -14.60
C ALA A 7 -8.18 7.63 -15.49
N TRP A 8 -8.73 6.43 -15.45
CA TRP A 8 -10.01 6.11 -16.05
C TRP A 8 -10.79 5.25 -15.05
N LEU A 9 -11.74 5.88 -14.37
CA LEU A 9 -12.52 5.24 -13.29
C LEU A 9 -13.84 4.65 -13.79
N ASP A 10 -14.40 5.18 -14.88
CA ASP A 10 -15.70 4.77 -15.43
C ASP A 10 -15.62 3.62 -16.46
N CYS A 11 -14.47 2.96 -16.62
CA CYS A 11 -14.32 1.84 -17.54
C CYS A 11 -14.50 0.47 -16.84
N PRO A 12 -14.69 -0.62 -17.60
CA PRO A 12 -14.80 -1.96 -17.02
C PRO A 12 -13.59 -2.40 -16.20
N GLU A 13 -12.40 -1.86 -16.50
CA GLU A 13 -11.14 -2.15 -15.81
C GLU A 13 -10.51 -0.83 -15.32
N PRO A 14 -10.99 -0.27 -14.19
CA PRO A 14 -10.58 1.04 -13.74
C PRO A 14 -9.10 1.06 -13.34
N TYR A 15 -8.45 2.20 -13.60
CA TYR A 15 -7.06 2.40 -13.25
C TYR A 15 -6.75 3.85 -12.87
N VAL A 16 -5.70 4.00 -12.06
CA VAL A 16 -5.07 5.28 -11.72
C VAL A 16 -3.56 5.13 -11.76
N ARG A 17 -2.89 6.01 -12.52
CA ARG A 17 -1.43 6.00 -12.68
C ARG A 17 -0.86 7.39 -12.44
N VAL A 18 0.26 7.43 -11.72
CA VAL A 18 1.09 8.64 -11.61
C VAL A 18 2.28 8.48 -12.53
N ILE A 19 2.44 9.41 -13.47
CA ILE A 19 3.48 9.33 -14.51
C ILE A 19 4.37 10.58 -14.45
N ASN A 20 5.68 10.35 -14.48
CA ASN A 20 6.66 11.43 -14.64
C ASN A 20 6.64 11.93 -16.10
N LYS A 21 6.30 13.21 -16.33
CA LYS A 21 6.19 13.74 -17.70
C LYS A 21 7.50 13.67 -18.47
N ARG A 22 8.65 13.80 -17.78
CA ARG A 22 9.98 13.85 -18.41
C ARG A 22 10.51 12.45 -18.71
N SER A 23 10.50 11.54 -17.73
CA SER A 23 11.04 10.19 -17.93
C SER A 23 10.04 9.20 -18.52
N ARG A 24 8.75 9.57 -18.60
CA ARG A 24 7.63 8.68 -18.98
C ARG A 24 7.48 7.45 -18.06
N GLN A 25 8.17 7.45 -16.93
CA GLN A 25 8.11 6.37 -15.94
C GLN A 25 6.79 6.43 -15.16
N VAL A 26 6.16 5.27 -14.99
CA VAL A 26 5.04 5.06 -14.07
C VAL A 26 5.61 4.95 -12.66
N LEU A 27 5.21 5.86 -11.78
CA LEU A 27 5.67 5.94 -10.38
C LEU A 27 4.69 5.28 -9.42
N ALA A 28 3.41 5.24 -9.77
CA ALA A 28 2.38 4.50 -9.07
C ALA A 28 1.38 3.97 -10.09
N ASP A 29 0.92 2.73 -9.89
CA ASP A 29 -0.15 2.09 -10.64
C ASP A 29 -1.10 1.44 -9.63
N PHE A 30 -2.38 1.83 -9.71
CA PHE A 30 -3.49 1.24 -9.00
C PHE A 30 -4.48 0.73 -10.04
N SER A 31 -4.79 -0.56 -10.00
CA SER A 31 -5.69 -1.19 -10.95
C SER A 31 -6.42 -2.39 -10.35
N GLY A 32 -7.57 -2.70 -10.92
CA GLY A 32 -8.40 -3.84 -10.50
C GLY A 32 -8.82 -3.75 -9.02
N GLU A 33 -8.76 -4.88 -8.32
CA GLU A 33 -9.25 -5.01 -6.94
C GLU A 33 -8.51 -4.08 -5.95
N THR A 34 -7.22 -3.81 -6.18
CA THR A 34 -6.43 -2.93 -5.31
C THR A 34 -6.92 -1.48 -5.36
N LEU A 35 -7.30 -1.01 -6.56
CA LEU A 35 -7.90 0.31 -6.74
C LEU A 35 -9.30 0.36 -6.11
N CYS A 36 -10.15 -0.64 -6.37
CA CYS A 36 -11.49 -0.70 -5.80
C CYS A 36 -11.44 -0.66 -4.28
N THR A 37 -10.57 -1.47 -3.67
CA THR A 37 -10.38 -1.52 -2.22
C THR A 37 -9.91 -0.17 -1.67
N ALA A 38 -8.95 0.49 -2.34
CA ALA A 38 -8.47 1.80 -1.91
C ALA A 38 -9.56 2.89 -2.00
N ILE A 39 -10.45 2.82 -2.99
CA ILE A 39 -11.61 3.72 -3.09
C ILE A 39 -12.62 3.43 -1.98
N GLU A 40 -12.96 2.15 -1.76
CA GLU A 40 -13.93 1.72 -0.75
C GLU A 40 -13.48 2.05 0.67
N GLN A 41 -12.16 1.98 0.95
CA GLN A 41 -11.57 2.34 2.24
C GLN A 41 -11.40 3.86 2.42
N GLY A 42 -11.55 4.64 1.34
CA GLY A 42 -11.36 6.09 1.36
C GLY A 42 -9.91 6.55 1.25
N ASP A 43 -8.98 5.65 0.95
CA ASP A 43 -7.57 6.00 0.67
C ASP A 43 -7.43 6.77 -0.66
N ILE A 44 -8.34 6.53 -1.60
CA ILE A 44 -8.46 7.27 -2.86
C ILE A 44 -9.84 7.91 -2.95
N CYS A 45 -9.89 9.23 -2.89
CA CYS A 45 -11.11 10.01 -3.09
C CYS A 45 -11.32 10.31 -4.58
N VAL A 46 -12.42 9.81 -5.15
CA VAL A 46 -12.76 9.99 -6.57
C VAL A 46 -13.02 11.46 -6.93
N SER A 47 -13.53 12.25 -5.98
CA SER A 47 -13.78 13.69 -6.18
C SER A 47 -12.51 14.48 -6.47
N ASP A 48 -11.36 14.06 -5.91
CA ASP A 48 -10.08 14.76 -6.05
C ASP A 48 -9.58 14.77 -7.51
N PHE A 49 -10.05 13.84 -8.35
CA PHE A 49 -9.69 13.77 -9.77
C PHE A 49 -10.41 14.80 -10.64
N PHE A 50 -11.49 15.40 -10.14
CA PHE A 50 -12.27 16.42 -10.86
C PHE A 50 -11.80 17.84 -10.57
N GLU A 51 -10.97 18.02 -9.54
CA GLU A 51 -10.41 19.32 -9.17
C GLU A 51 -9.45 19.84 -10.24
N GLN A 52 -9.64 21.11 -10.63
CA GLN A 52 -8.90 21.70 -11.74
C GLN A 52 -7.71 22.56 -11.31
N ASP A 53 -7.64 22.94 -10.04
CA ASP A 53 -6.57 23.80 -9.55
C ASP A 53 -5.24 23.04 -9.40
N ASP A 54 -4.14 23.75 -9.61
CA ASP A 54 -2.80 23.15 -9.62
C ASP A 54 -2.35 22.68 -8.23
N VAL A 55 -2.91 23.26 -7.15
CA VAL A 55 -2.57 22.89 -5.78
C VAL A 55 -3.19 21.53 -5.45
N SER A 56 -4.49 21.36 -5.68
CA SER A 56 -5.21 20.10 -5.48
C SER A 56 -4.64 18.98 -6.34
N LYS A 57 -4.28 19.25 -7.60
CA LYS A 57 -3.58 18.26 -8.45
C LYS A 57 -2.24 17.83 -7.88
N LEU A 58 -1.47 18.76 -7.30
CA LEU A 58 -0.20 18.44 -6.66
C LEU A 58 -0.42 17.60 -5.40
N GLU A 59 -1.42 17.93 -4.59
CA GLU A 59 -1.78 17.16 -3.41
C GLU A 59 -2.27 15.75 -3.78
N LEU A 60 -3.12 15.60 -4.80
CA LEU A 60 -3.52 14.29 -5.32
C LEU A 60 -2.31 13.44 -5.71
N VAL A 61 -1.36 14.01 -6.45
CA VAL A 61 -0.13 13.30 -6.83
C VAL A 61 0.67 12.86 -5.59
N LYS A 62 0.80 13.74 -4.58
CA LYS A 62 1.49 13.40 -3.33
C LYS A 62 0.79 12.27 -2.59
N SER A 63 -0.54 12.33 -2.45
CA SER A 63 -1.35 11.32 -1.78
C SER A 63 -1.22 9.96 -2.45
N LEU A 64 -1.33 9.92 -3.78
CA LEU A 64 -1.17 8.68 -4.55
C LEU A 64 0.25 8.08 -4.41
N LEU A 65 1.29 8.90 -4.45
CA LEU A 65 2.66 8.43 -4.26
C LEU A 65 2.92 7.95 -2.83
N LEU A 66 2.34 8.62 -1.83
CA LEU A 66 2.46 8.23 -0.44
C LEU A 66 1.76 6.90 -0.18
N LEU A 67 0.55 6.73 -0.73
CA LEU A 67 -0.20 5.47 -0.66
C LEU A 67 0.61 4.32 -1.26
N ARG A 68 1.18 4.53 -2.46
CA ARG A 68 2.01 3.52 -3.12
C ARG A 68 3.25 3.16 -2.29
N CYS A 69 3.95 4.16 -1.77
CA CYS A 69 5.10 3.96 -0.90
C CYS A 69 4.74 3.13 0.35
N GLY A 70 3.60 3.41 0.97
CA GLY A 70 3.09 2.64 2.11
C GLY A 70 2.83 1.17 1.73
N GLN A 71 2.21 0.91 0.57
CA GLN A 71 1.98 -0.45 0.06
C GLN A 71 3.30 -1.20 -0.17
N ASP A 72 4.28 -0.55 -0.82
CA ASP A 72 5.58 -1.13 -1.10
C ASP A 72 6.32 -1.48 0.22
N ILE A 73 6.32 -0.58 1.21
CA ILE A 73 6.91 -0.83 2.53
C ILE A 73 6.23 -2.00 3.24
N CYS A 74 4.89 -2.04 3.24
CA CYS A 74 4.14 -3.14 3.86
C CYS A 74 4.46 -4.47 3.19
N GLN A 75 4.59 -4.50 1.86
CA GLN A 75 4.95 -5.70 1.11
C GLN A 75 6.38 -6.16 1.43
N ASP A 76 7.34 -5.23 1.51
CA ASP A 76 8.72 -5.53 1.87
C ASP A 76 8.80 -6.12 3.29
N VAL A 77 8.09 -5.51 4.25
CA VAL A 77 8.02 -6.01 5.63
C VAL A 77 7.43 -7.42 5.70
N GLN A 78 6.36 -7.70 4.93
CA GLN A 78 5.78 -9.04 4.87
C GLN A 78 6.76 -10.06 4.28
N THR A 79 7.46 -9.68 3.21
CA THR A 79 8.46 -10.53 2.55
C THR A 79 9.61 -10.86 3.52
N ILE A 80 10.15 -9.87 4.21
CA ILE A 80 11.20 -10.06 5.22
C ILE A 80 10.73 -10.99 6.35
N ASN A 81 9.51 -10.79 6.86
CA ASN A 81 8.96 -11.65 7.91
C ASN A 81 8.83 -13.12 7.45
N GLN A 82 8.42 -13.36 6.20
CA GLN A 82 8.36 -14.69 5.63
C GLN A 82 9.76 -15.32 5.55
N GLU A 83 10.75 -14.59 5.05
CA GLU A 83 12.13 -15.08 4.96
C GLU A 83 12.73 -15.43 6.33
N VAL A 84 12.49 -14.60 7.36
CA VAL A 84 12.94 -14.87 8.74
C VAL A 84 12.28 -16.13 9.29
N ASN A 85 10.97 -16.29 9.08
CA ASN A 85 10.23 -17.48 9.50
C ASN A 85 10.73 -18.75 8.80
N HIS A 86 11.06 -18.68 7.50
CA HIS A 86 11.62 -19.81 6.76
C HIS A 86 13.07 -20.13 7.11
N ARG A 87 13.87 -19.15 7.56
CA ARG A 87 15.27 -19.35 7.97
C ARG A 87 15.44 -19.89 9.38
N SER A 88 14.37 -20.00 10.17
CA SER A 88 14.43 -20.67 11.48
C SER A 88 14.59 -22.19 11.25
N PRO A 89 15.76 -22.80 11.51
CA PRO A 89 15.91 -24.24 11.39
C PRO A 89 15.07 -24.91 12.48
N GLN A 90 14.46 -26.05 12.16
CA GLN A 90 13.98 -26.99 13.16
C GLN A 90 15.09 -27.20 14.19
N LEU A 91 14.86 -26.76 15.42
CA LEU A 91 15.65 -27.21 16.55
C LEU A 91 15.30 -28.68 16.75
N ASP A 92 16.16 -29.55 16.23
CA ASP A 92 16.10 -30.97 16.46
C ASP A 92 16.02 -31.23 17.96
N ASN A 93 14.97 -31.96 18.33
CA ASN A 93 14.70 -32.47 19.67
C ASN A 93 15.98 -33.03 20.32
N HIS A 94 16.60 -32.26 21.21
CA HIS A 94 17.18 -32.74 22.46
C HIS A 94 17.66 -31.55 23.28
N SER A 95 16.72 -30.83 23.90
CA SER A 95 16.82 -30.24 25.25
C SER A 95 15.68 -29.25 25.46
N ASN A 96 14.92 -29.46 26.54
CA ASN A 96 13.85 -28.58 27.00
C ASN A 96 14.30 -27.11 27.08
N VAL A 97 13.92 -26.30 26.09
CA VAL A 97 13.80 -24.85 26.27
C VAL A 97 12.51 -24.42 25.60
N PHE A 98 11.54 -24.07 26.44
CA PHE A 98 10.22 -23.59 26.04
C PHE A 98 10.38 -22.19 25.45
N VAL A 99 10.54 -22.07 24.14
CA VAL A 99 10.46 -20.78 23.46
C VAL A 99 8.98 -20.47 23.26
N LEU A 100 8.45 -19.61 24.14
CA LEU A 100 7.09 -19.11 24.02
C LEU A 100 6.96 -18.30 22.71
N PRO A 101 5.90 -18.50 21.92
CA PRO A 101 5.63 -17.66 20.77
C PRO A 101 5.39 -16.22 21.24
N VAL A 102 6.04 -15.25 20.60
CA VAL A 102 5.79 -13.82 20.79
C VAL A 102 4.35 -13.55 20.36
N ARG A 103 3.44 -13.58 21.34
CA ARG A 103 2.04 -13.23 21.20
C ARG A 103 1.97 -11.73 20.98
N ASN A 104 1.64 -11.35 19.76
CA ASN A 104 1.37 -9.98 19.34
C ASN A 104 0.29 -9.39 20.27
N GLN A 105 0.70 -8.54 21.22
CA GLN A 105 -0.22 -7.85 22.13
C GLN A 105 -0.76 -6.60 21.45
N PHE A 106 -1.70 -6.79 20.52
CA PHE A 106 -2.63 -5.73 20.14
C PHE A 106 -4.04 -6.33 20.09
N ALA A 107 -4.65 -6.41 21.28
CA ALA A 107 -6.09 -6.58 21.42
C ALA A 107 -6.57 -5.47 22.35
N THR A 108 -7.14 -4.46 21.71
CA THR A 108 -7.89 -3.33 22.23
C THR A 108 -8.79 -3.69 23.40
N GLY A 109 -8.69 -2.92 24.48
CA GLY A 109 -9.63 -2.94 25.59
C GLY A 109 -11.04 -2.55 25.12
N LYS A 110 -12.04 -3.30 25.59
CA LYS A 110 -13.46 -3.02 25.42
C LYS A 110 -14.15 -3.15 26.80
N HIS A 111 -14.88 -2.09 27.14
CA HIS A 111 -15.99 -1.97 28.11
C HIS A 111 -15.72 -2.00 29.62
N HIS A 112 -15.96 -0.87 30.29
CA HIS A 112 -17.27 -0.58 30.87
C HIS A 112 -17.57 0.92 30.87
#